data_AF-A0A8S4N9C7-F1
#
_entry.id   AF-A0A8S4N9C7-F1
#
_cell.length_a   1.000
_cell.length_b   1.000
_cell.length_c   1.000
_cell.angle_alpha   90.00
_cell.angle_beta   90.00
_cell.angle_gamma   90.00
#
_symmetry.space_group_name_H-M   'P 1'
#
loop_
_entity.id
_entity.type
_entity.pdbx_description
1 polymer ?
#
loop_
_entity_poly.entity_id
_entity_poly.type
_entity_poly.pdbx_seq_one_letter_code
_entity_poly.pdbx_strand_id
1 'polypeptide(L)'
;DFNSIISAIPRTWKRKLNQFNADNNNNEIINKAKRSINLNSKEANKILNKREFEKNAGITKLEETFNEEQIKDIFLLPRKVVDETRLWIFQYKVLHNILICNEKLQKMNIKESNKCPNCNMRHTIKHMLWECEKNNEIWTRFSTYMEKAGYKIKITENDILYGHKPKDDGYIIFNAAILIMKHALYTSFLENLEPSYYQFIEHFKLYVETKNVNKNEVWSNFYNKMF
;
A
#
# COMPACT_ATOMS: atom_id res chain seq x y z
N ASP A 1 -17.29 -22.97 -23.58
CA ASP A 1 -16.38 -23.44 -24.65
C ASP A 1 -15.01 -23.86 -24.17
N PHE A 2 -14.91 -25.06 -23.61
CA PHE A 2 -13.66 -25.69 -23.20
C PHE A 2 -12.69 -25.93 -24.37
N ASN A 3 -13.24 -26.18 -25.57
CA ASN A 3 -12.47 -26.46 -26.78
C ASN A 3 -11.71 -25.23 -27.32
N SER A 4 -12.23 -24.02 -27.09
CA SER A 4 -11.55 -22.77 -27.45
C SER A 4 -10.25 -22.60 -26.66
N ILE A 5 -10.31 -22.85 -25.35
CA ILE A 5 -9.14 -22.74 -24.45
C ILE A 5 -8.07 -23.76 -24.82
N ILE A 6 -8.46 -24.99 -25.14
CA ILE A 6 -7.52 -26.03 -25.57
C ILE A 6 -6.89 -25.66 -26.92
N SER A 7 -7.64 -25.05 -27.84
CA SER A 7 -7.14 -24.65 -29.14
C SER A 7 -6.10 -23.53 -29.07
N ALA A 8 -6.18 -22.67 -28.05
CA ALA A 8 -5.26 -21.57 -27.80
C ALA A 8 -3.86 -22.02 -27.30
N ILE A 9 -3.73 -23.27 -26.83
CA ILE A 9 -2.43 -23.79 -26.38
C ILE A 9 -1.54 -24.10 -27.60
N PRO A 10 -0.31 -23.54 -27.66
CA PRO A 10 0.62 -23.77 -28.76
C PRO A 10 0.90 -25.26 -29.01
N ARG A 11 0.95 -25.64 -30.29
CA ARG A 11 1.18 -27.04 -30.71
C ARG A 11 2.51 -27.61 -30.18
N THR A 12 3.53 -26.77 -30.07
CA THR A 12 4.85 -27.13 -29.53
C THR A 12 4.78 -27.56 -28.06
N TRP A 13 3.92 -26.93 -27.26
CA TRP A 13 3.73 -27.24 -25.85
C TRP A 13 2.95 -28.53 -25.67
N LYS A 14 1.89 -28.74 -26.47
CA LYS A 14 1.14 -30.01 -26.49
C LYS A 14 2.06 -31.19 -26.81
N ARG A 15 2.97 -31.03 -27.78
CA ARG A 15 3.94 -32.06 -28.15
C ARG A 15 4.92 -32.39 -27.02
N LYS A 16 5.45 -31.36 -26.34
CA LYS A 16 6.36 -31.56 -25.19
C LYS A 16 5.66 -32.24 -24.01
N LEU A 17 4.40 -31.89 -23.72
CA LEU A 17 3.61 -32.51 -22.66
C LEU A 17 3.33 -33.99 -22.94
N ASN A 18 3.03 -34.34 -24.19
CA ASN A 18 2.82 -35.73 -24.58
C ASN A 18 4.12 -36.55 -24.56
N GLN A 19 5.26 -35.96 -24.90
CA GLN A 19 6.57 -36.60 -24.75
C GLN A 19 6.93 -36.85 -23.28
N PHE A 20 6.67 -35.87 -22.40
CA PHE A 20 6.92 -35.99 -20.95
C PHE A 20 6.11 -37.10 -20.27
N ASN A 21 4.91 -37.38 -20.77
CA ASN A 21 4.04 -38.45 -20.27
C ASN A 21 4.42 -39.84 -20.80
N ALA A 22 5.11 -39.93 -21.95
CA ALA A 22 5.58 -41.20 -22.50
C ALA A 22 6.82 -41.73 -21.76
N ASP A 23 7.69 -40.83 -21.30
CA ASP A 23 8.95 -41.19 -20.62
C ASP A 23 8.77 -41.43 -19.10
N ASN A 24 7.69 -40.95 -18.50
CA ASN A 24 7.43 -41.09 -17.06
C ASN A 24 6.29 -42.08 -16.77
N ASN A 25 6.62 -43.37 -16.76
CA ASN A 25 5.84 -44.39 -16.05
C ASN A 25 5.98 -44.29 -14.52
N ASN A 26 6.27 -43.10 -13.97
CA ASN A 26 6.26 -42.82 -12.54
C ASN A 26 4.88 -42.30 -12.12
N ASN A 27 3.94 -43.25 -12.04
CA ASN A 27 2.55 -43.04 -11.63
C ASN A 27 2.42 -42.33 -10.27
N GLU A 28 3.43 -42.36 -9.39
CA GLU A 28 3.37 -41.68 -8.09
C GLU A 28 3.45 -40.15 -8.17
N ILE A 29 4.32 -39.59 -9.02
CA ILE A 29 4.49 -38.13 -9.13
C ILE A 29 3.25 -37.51 -9.78
N ILE A 30 2.72 -38.17 -10.81
CA ILE A 30 1.49 -37.77 -11.49
C ILE A 30 0.29 -37.88 -10.55
N ASN A 31 0.21 -38.92 -9.70
CA ASN A 31 -0.89 -39.06 -8.73
C ASN A 31 -0.80 -38.06 -7.57
N LYS A 32 0.40 -37.69 -7.12
CA LYS A 32 0.61 -36.58 -6.17
C LYS A 32 0.23 -35.23 -6.78
N ALA A 33 0.63 -34.98 -8.02
CA ALA A 33 0.28 -33.76 -8.75
C ALA A 33 -1.24 -33.68 -9.04
N LYS A 34 -1.87 -34.78 -9.47
CA LYS A 34 -3.33 -34.86 -9.71
C LYS A 34 -4.15 -34.60 -8.44
N ARG A 35 -3.72 -35.12 -7.28
CA ARG A 35 -4.33 -34.78 -5.98
C ARG A 35 -4.17 -33.31 -5.61
N SER A 36 -3.08 -32.67 -6.05
CA SER A 36 -2.82 -31.24 -5.82
C SER A 36 -3.65 -30.33 -6.74
N ILE A 37 -4.03 -30.83 -7.93
CA ILE A 37 -4.76 -30.07 -8.96
C ILE A 37 -6.28 -30.15 -8.76
N ASN A 38 -6.80 -31.20 -8.11
CA ASN A 38 -8.23 -31.40 -7.84
C ASN A 38 -8.71 -30.85 -6.49
N LEU A 39 -7.94 -29.96 -5.86
CA LEU A 39 -8.39 -29.30 -4.64
C LEU A 39 -9.53 -28.35 -4.98
N ASN A 40 -10.71 -28.58 -4.40
CA ASN A 40 -11.74 -27.55 -4.44
C ASN A 40 -11.31 -26.34 -3.57
N SER A 41 -11.93 -25.19 -3.79
CA SER A 41 -11.56 -23.95 -3.10
C SER A 41 -11.63 -24.06 -1.57
N LYS A 42 -12.50 -24.93 -1.01
CA LYS A 42 -12.60 -25.17 0.44
C LYS A 42 -11.40 -25.96 0.96
N GLU A 43 -10.97 -26.99 0.25
CA GLU A 43 -9.82 -27.81 0.62
C GLU A 43 -8.52 -27.02 0.49
N ALA A 44 -8.37 -26.24 -0.58
CA ALA A 44 -7.24 -25.31 -0.75
C ALA A 44 -7.19 -24.30 0.41
N ASN A 45 -8.30 -23.66 0.77
CA ASN A 45 -8.37 -22.75 1.92
C ASN A 45 -8.04 -23.46 3.23
N LYS A 46 -8.49 -24.70 3.44
CA LYS A 46 -8.19 -25.46 4.66
C LYS A 46 -6.70 -25.78 4.77
N ILE A 47 -6.01 -26.01 3.66
CA ILE A 47 -4.56 -26.22 3.64
C ILE A 47 -3.82 -24.90 3.89
N LEU A 48 -4.23 -23.81 3.23
CA LEU A 48 -3.61 -22.48 3.42
C LEU A 48 -3.80 -21.99 4.86
N ASN A 49 -4.98 -22.12 5.44
CA ASN A 49 -5.25 -21.71 6.83
C ASN A 49 -4.56 -22.59 7.89
N LYS A 50 -4.12 -23.80 7.52
CA LYS A 50 -3.31 -24.68 8.39
C LYS A 50 -1.82 -24.35 8.34
N ARG A 51 -1.37 -23.62 7.33
CA ARG A 51 0.02 -23.17 7.26
C ARG A 51 0.14 -21.92 8.12
N GLU A 52 0.97 -22.01 9.16
CA GLU A 52 1.47 -20.80 9.79
C GLU A 52 2.32 -20.08 8.75
N PHE A 53 1.80 -18.98 8.21
CA PHE A 53 2.59 -18.10 7.38
C PHE A 53 3.56 -17.35 8.27
N GLU A 54 4.82 -17.24 7.84
CA GLU A 54 5.79 -16.37 8.49
C GLU A 54 5.20 -14.97 8.58
N LYS A 55 5.30 -14.36 9.77
CA LYS A 55 4.86 -12.99 9.99
C LYS A 55 5.59 -12.08 9.01
N ASN A 56 4.85 -11.21 8.33
CA ASN A 56 5.48 -10.25 7.44
C ASN A 56 6.28 -9.23 8.25
N ALA A 57 7.39 -8.74 7.68
CA ALA A 57 8.29 -7.81 8.36
C ALA A 57 7.61 -6.50 8.82
N GLY A 58 6.51 -6.08 8.18
CA GLY A 58 5.73 -4.93 8.60
C GLY A 58 5.00 -5.15 9.93
N ILE A 59 4.33 -6.29 10.07
CA ILE A 59 3.64 -6.70 11.31
C ILE A 59 4.66 -6.89 12.44
N THR A 60 5.79 -7.56 12.18
CA THR A 60 6.82 -7.75 13.20
C THR A 60 7.30 -6.42 13.77
N LYS A 61 7.56 -5.43 12.90
CA LYS A 61 7.97 -4.08 13.32
C LYS A 61 6.88 -3.35 14.11
N LEU A 62 5.61 -3.54 13.76
CA LEU A 62 4.48 -2.99 14.49
C LEU A 62 4.37 -3.60 15.90
N GLU A 63 4.49 -4.92 16.03
CA GLU A 63 4.48 -5.65 17.30
C GLU A 63 5.65 -5.27 18.22
N GLU A 64 6.81 -4.90 17.64
CA GLU A 64 7.96 -4.38 18.40
C GLU A 64 7.71 -2.96 18.96
N THR A 65 6.85 -2.17 18.32
CA THR A 65 6.66 -0.74 18.62
C THR A 65 5.38 -0.45 19.40
N PHE A 66 4.32 -1.23 19.19
CA PHE A 66 2.97 -0.97 19.67
C PHE A 66 2.34 -2.21 20.31
N ASN A 67 1.40 -1.99 21.23
CA ASN A 67 0.60 -3.07 21.80
C ASN A 67 -0.53 -3.53 20.84
N GLU A 68 -1.16 -4.66 21.16
CA GLU A 68 -2.18 -5.27 20.29
C GLU A 68 -3.38 -4.35 20.01
N GLU A 69 -3.82 -3.57 21.00
CA GLU A 69 -4.94 -2.64 20.86
C GLU A 69 -4.59 -1.47 19.92
N GLN A 70 -3.41 -0.89 20.08
CA GLN A 70 -2.88 0.16 19.21
C GLN A 70 -2.73 -0.34 17.78
N ILE A 71 -2.25 -1.57 17.58
CA ILE A 71 -2.12 -2.18 16.25
C ILE A 71 -3.50 -2.29 15.59
N LYS A 72 -4.51 -2.79 16.31
CA LYS A 72 -5.90 -2.85 15.80
C LYS A 72 -6.39 -1.48 15.39
N ASP A 73 -6.14 -0.45 16.20
CA ASP A 73 -6.51 0.93 15.89
C ASP A 73 -5.80 1.46 14.64
N ILE A 74 -4.50 1.20 14.47
CA ILE A 74 -3.71 1.60 13.29
C ILE A 74 -4.30 0.99 12.02
N PHE A 75 -4.67 -0.29 12.05
CA PHE A 75 -5.29 -0.95 10.89
C PHE A 75 -6.69 -0.45 10.58
N LEU A 76 -7.47 -0.04 11.59
CA LEU A 76 -8.82 0.47 11.42
C LEU A 76 -8.87 1.94 11.05
N LEU A 77 -7.83 2.72 11.40
CA LEU A 77 -7.78 4.17 11.21
C LEU A 77 -8.11 4.62 9.78
N PRO A 78 -7.56 4.02 8.70
CA PRO A 78 -7.86 4.47 7.33
C PRO A 78 -9.35 4.42 6.99
N ARG A 79 -10.05 3.39 7.50
CA ARG A 79 -11.49 3.22 7.31
C ARG A 79 -12.33 4.22 8.10
N LYS A 80 -11.77 4.80 9.16
CA LYS A 80 -12.43 5.83 9.97
C LYS A 80 -12.27 7.23 9.35
N VAL A 81 -11.19 7.46 8.60
CA VAL A 81 -10.78 8.82 8.18
C VAL A 81 -11.04 9.10 6.70
N VAL A 82 -11.06 8.08 5.85
CA VAL A 82 -11.39 8.23 4.43
C VAL A 82 -12.39 7.18 3.98
N ASP A 83 -13.20 7.50 2.97
CA ASP A 83 -14.21 6.60 2.39
C ASP A 83 -13.79 6.05 1.01
N GLU A 84 -12.48 5.99 0.75
CA GLU A 84 -11.94 5.53 -0.53
C GLU A 84 -11.16 4.23 -0.34
N THR A 85 -11.67 3.14 -0.93
CA THR A 85 -11.05 1.81 -0.81
C THR A 85 -9.61 1.78 -1.35
N ARG A 86 -9.30 2.58 -2.39
CA ARG A 86 -7.93 2.69 -2.91
C ARG A 86 -6.96 3.20 -1.85
N LEU A 87 -7.36 4.22 -1.08
CA LEU A 87 -6.53 4.76 0.01
C LEU A 87 -6.40 3.76 1.18
N TRP A 88 -7.44 2.98 1.47
CA TRP A 88 -7.36 1.90 2.47
C TRP A 88 -6.36 0.83 2.06
N ILE A 89 -6.43 0.36 0.81
CA ILE A 89 -5.51 -0.64 0.27
C ILE A 89 -4.08 -0.08 0.25
N PHE A 90 -3.92 1.19 -0.11
CA PHE A 90 -2.63 1.86 -0.07
C PHE A 90 -2.04 1.83 1.35
N GLN A 91 -2.78 2.28 2.36
CA GLN A 91 -2.28 2.26 3.73
C GLN A 91 -2.01 0.83 4.22
N TYR A 92 -2.86 -0.13 3.88
CA TYR A 92 -2.62 -1.54 4.17
C TYR A 92 -1.27 -2.02 3.60
N LYS A 93 -0.95 -1.65 2.35
CA LYS A 93 0.33 -1.98 1.73
C LYS A 93 1.52 -1.32 2.45
N VAL A 94 1.34 -0.11 2.99
CA VAL A 94 2.35 0.56 3.83
C VAL A 94 2.57 -0.20 5.13
N LEU A 95 1.50 -0.52 5.87
CA LEU A 95 1.55 -1.22 7.16
C LEU A 95 2.18 -2.61 7.06
N HIS A 96 1.85 -3.36 6.00
CA HIS A 96 2.44 -4.67 5.74
C HIS A 96 3.85 -4.61 5.13
N ASN A 97 4.38 -3.41 4.87
CA ASN A 97 5.65 -3.19 4.16
C ASN A 97 5.71 -3.91 2.79
N ILE A 98 4.60 -3.94 2.04
CA ILE A 98 4.51 -4.55 0.71
C ILE A 98 4.34 -3.54 -0.43
N LEU A 99 4.24 -2.25 -0.12
CA LEU A 99 4.23 -1.20 -1.14
C LEU A 99 5.55 -1.22 -1.94
N ILE A 100 5.43 -1.08 -3.26
CA ILE A 100 6.56 -1.12 -4.20
C ILE A 100 7.43 0.13 -4.01
N CYS A 101 8.74 -0.09 -3.92
CA CYS A 101 9.78 0.94 -3.89
C CYS A 101 11.03 0.40 -4.62
N ASN A 102 12.02 1.24 -4.93
CA ASN A 102 13.16 0.76 -5.75
C ASN A 102 13.98 -0.31 -5.03
N GLU A 103 14.03 -0.32 -3.69
CA GLU A 103 14.61 -1.43 -2.94
C GLU A 103 13.95 -2.77 -3.28
N LYS A 104 12.61 -2.82 -3.30
CA LYS A 104 11.88 -4.05 -3.63
C LYS A 104 12.03 -4.40 -5.11
N LEU A 105 11.98 -3.41 -6.00
CA LEU A 105 12.18 -3.62 -7.43
C LEU A 105 13.57 -4.17 -7.75
N GLN A 106 14.61 -3.72 -7.02
CA GLN A 106 15.95 -4.27 -7.15
C GLN A 106 16.01 -5.73 -6.67
N LYS A 107 15.41 -6.04 -5.51
CA LYS A 107 15.32 -7.43 -5.02
C LYS A 107 14.58 -8.35 -5.98
N MET A 108 13.64 -7.82 -6.76
CA MET A 108 12.89 -8.53 -7.80
C MET A 108 13.61 -8.59 -9.15
N ASN A 109 14.83 -8.05 -9.27
CA ASN A 109 15.58 -7.91 -10.53
C ASN A 109 14.83 -7.13 -11.62
N ILE A 110 13.92 -6.22 -11.24
CA ILE A 110 13.18 -5.34 -12.16
C ILE A 110 13.95 -4.02 -12.39
N LYS A 111 14.66 -3.53 -11.37
CA LYS A 111 15.55 -2.35 -11.46
C LYS A 111 16.96 -2.72 -11.03
N GLU A 112 17.95 -2.12 -11.65
CA GLU A 112 19.36 -2.34 -11.30
C GLU A 112 19.75 -1.65 -9.98
N SER A 113 19.08 -0.54 -9.66
CA SER A 113 19.40 0.32 -8.52
C SER A 113 18.24 0.42 -7.54
N ASN A 114 18.56 0.39 -6.25
CA ASN A 114 17.62 0.69 -5.16
C ASN A 114 17.58 2.17 -4.77
N LYS A 115 18.27 3.05 -5.50
CA LYS A 115 18.38 4.46 -5.14
C LYS A 115 17.10 5.24 -5.42
N CYS A 116 16.87 6.27 -4.62
CA CYS A 116 15.77 7.21 -4.76
C CYS A 116 16.04 8.08 -6.00
N PRO A 117 15.07 8.27 -6.91
CA PRO A 117 15.27 9.08 -8.11
C PRO A 117 15.63 10.54 -7.78
N ASN A 118 15.21 11.03 -6.61
CA ASN A 118 15.26 12.45 -6.28
C ASN A 118 16.47 12.84 -5.42
N CYS A 119 17.01 11.91 -4.61
CA CYS A 119 18.13 12.20 -3.68
C CYS A 119 19.22 11.12 -3.64
N ASN A 120 19.14 10.09 -4.49
CA ASN A 120 20.12 9.00 -4.60
C ASN A 120 20.37 8.13 -3.35
N MET A 121 19.63 8.34 -2.25
CA MET A 121 19.64 7.48 -1.06
C MET A 121 18.85 6.18 -1.27
N ARG A 122 18.98 5.19 -0.37
CA ARG A 122 18.24 3.92 -0.46
C ARG A 122 16.72 4.15 -0.42
N HIS A 123 16.01 3.71 -1.45
CA HIS A 123 14.58 3.97 -1.63
C HIS A 123 13.70 2.88 -1.01
N THR A 124 13.42 3.04 0.29
CA THR A 124 12.44 2.25 1.06
C THR A 124 11.08 2.94 1.09
N ILE A 125 10.03 2.25 1.58
CA ILE A 125 8.72 2.90 1.84
C ILE A 125 8.89 4.07 2.83
N LYS A 126 9.65 3.83 3.91
CA LYS A 126 9.94 4.85 4.91
C LYS A 126 10.63 6.06 4.29
N HIS A 127 11.63 5.83 3.44
CA HIS A 127 12.33 6.90 2.75
C HIS A 127 11.37 7.70 1.86
N MET A 128 10.57 7.00 1.05
CA MET A 128 9.60 7.64 0.16
C MET A 128 8.57 8.48 0.90
N LEU A 129 8.12 8.05 2.09
CA LEU A 129 7.06 8.76 2.81
C LEU A 129 7.57 9.81 3.81
N TRP A 130 8.78 9.66 4.35
CA TRP A 130 9.27 10.48 5.47
C TRP A 130 10.72 10.96 5.31
N GLU A 131 11.69 10.09 5.01
CA GLU A 131 13.12 10.46 5.11
C GLU A 131 13.66 11.20 3.88
N CYS A 132 12.93 11.20 2.76
CA CYS A 132 13.42 11.86 1.55
C CYS A 132 13.45 13.37 1.74
N GLU A 133 14.63 13.98 1.56
CA GLU A 133 14.84 15.42 1.69
C GLU A 133 13.89 16.23 0.80
N LYS A 134 13.62 15.75 -0.41
CA LYS A 134 12.68 16.39 -1.35
C LYS A 134 11.23 16.37 -0.86
N ASN A 135 10.87 15.40 -0.01
CA ASN A 135 9.55 15.32 0.59
C ASN A 135 9.47 16.11 1.90
N ASN A 136 10.60 16.47 2.53
CA ASN A 136 10.60 17.29 3.75
C ASN A 136 10.00 18.67 3.51
N GLU A 137 10.22 19.28 2.35
CA GLU A 137 9.62 20.58 2.01
C GLU A 137 8.08 20.48 1.98
N ILE A 138 7.54 19.39 1.44
CA ILE A 138 6.10 19.11 1.37
C ILE A 138 5.53 18.96 2.78
N TRP A 139 6.18 18.17 3.64
CA TRP A 139 5.75 17.99 5.04
C TRP A 139 5.88 19.27 5.87
N THR A 140 6.90 20.10 5.59
CA THR A 140 7.08 21.39 6.26
C THR A 140 5.95 22.34 5.91
N ARG A 141 5.64 22.49 4.61
CA ARG A 141 4.49 23.31 4.16
C ARG A 141 3.20 22.82 4.80
N PHE A 142 2.94 21.51 4.74
CA PHE A 142 1.77 20.90 5.37
C PHE A 142 1.67 21.23 6.87
N SER A 143 2.77 21.11 7.61
CA SER A 143 2.81 21.44 9.04
C SER A 143 2.48 22.92 9.29
N THR A 144 3.06 23.84 8.50
CA THR A 144 2.74 25.27 8.59
C THR A 144 1.26 25.57 8.33
N TYR A 145 0.63 24.86 7.39
CA TYR A 145 -0.82 25.01 7.15
C TYR A 145 -1.65 24.47 8.32
N MET A 146 -1.28 23.33 8.87
CA MET A 146 -1.96 22.77 10.04
C MET A 146 -1.90 23.72 11.23
N GLU A 147 -0.75 24.33 11.48
CA GLU A 147 -0.57 25.33 12.53
C GLU A 147 -1.49 26.55 12.32
N LYS A 148 -1.56 27.08 11.08
CA LYS A 148 -2.47 28.18 10.73
C LYS A 148 -3.94 27.83 10.91
N ALA A 149 -4.32 26.59 10.65
CA ALA A 149 -5.68 26.10 10.85
C ALA A 149 -6.04 25.90 12.34
N GLY A 150 -5.06 26.04 13.24
CA GLY A 150 -5.21 25.94 14.70
C GLY A 150 -4.70 24.62 15.28
N TYR A 151 -4.14 23.72 14.47
CA TYR A 151 -3.63 22.43 14.90
C TYR A 151 -2.13 22.53 15.21
N LYS A 152 -1.78 22.60 16.50
CA LYS A 152 -0.38 22.54 16.97
C LYS A 152 0.08 21.08 17.07
N ILE A 153 0.37 20.45 15.94
CA ILE A 153 0.80 19.05 15.89
C ILE A 153 2.24 18.98 15.37
N LYS A 154 3.14 18.45 16.20
CA LYS A 154 4.49 18.07 15.76
C LYS A 154 4.39 16.72 15.04
N ILE A 155 4.45 16.75 13.72
CA ILE A 155 4.40 15.55 12.88
C ILE A 155 5.66 14.71 13.12
N THR A 156 5.47 13.43 13.44
CA THR A 156 6.55 12.46 13.59
C THR A 156 6.51 11.38 12.50
N GLU A 157 7.58 10.60 12.39
CA GLU A 157 7.64 9.43 11.51
C GLU A 157 6.44 8.49 11.72
N ASN A 158 6.09 8.21 12.98
CA ASN A 158 5.00 7.29 13.30
C ASN A 158 3.64 7.84 12.88
N ASP A 159 3.44 9.16 13.01
CA ASP A 159 2.21 9.82 12.56
C ASP A 159 2.04 9.68 11.04
N ILE A 160 3.15 9.77 10.29
CA ILE A 160 3.11 9.56 8.85
C ILE A 160 2.92 8.09 8.50
N LEU A 161 3.72 7.19 9.05
CA LEU A 161 3.67 5.78 8.65
C LEU A 161 2.39 5.07 9.11
N TYR A 162 1.95 5.33 10.33
CA TYR A 162 0.89 4.55 11.00
C TYR A 162 -0.36 5.37 11.29
N GLY A 163 -0.24 6.70 11.32
CA GLY A 163 -1.32 7.62 11.65
C GLY A 163 -1.23 8.12 13.09
N HIS A 164 -1.82 9.30 13.32
CA HIS A 164 -1.81 10.02 14.58
C HIS A 164 -3.16 9.90 15.27
N LYS A 165 -3.26 9.30 16.47
CA LYS A 165 -4.55 9.22 17.20
C LYS A 165 -4.48 10.00 18.53
N PRO A 166 -4.46 11.35 18.50
CA PRO A 166 -4.61 12.17 19.68
C PRO A 166 -6.05 12.06 20.20
N LYS A 167 -6.28 12.59 21.40
CA LYS A 167 -7.61 12.60 22.05
C LYS A 167 -8.59 13.61 21.43
N ASP A 168 -8.14 14.46 20.52
CA ASP A 168 -8.94 15.51 19.87
C ASP A 168 -9.52 15.02 18.55
N ASP A 169 -10.80 15.28 18.30
CA ASP A 169 -11.57 14.95 17.09
C ASP A 169 -10.97 15.49 15.79
N GLY A 170 -10.14 16.55 15.87
CA GLY A 170 -9.38 17.08 14.73
C GLY A 170 -8.48 16.06 14.03
N TYR A 171 -8.18 14.93 14.69
CA TYR A 171 -7.35 13.87 14.13
C TYR A 171 -7.92 13.24 12.84
N ILE A 172 -9.24 13.21 12.67
CA ILE A 172 -9.85 12.56 11.50
C ILE A 172 -9.37 13.25 10.23
N ILE A 173 -9.51 14.57 10.18
CA ILE A 173 -9.12 15.39 9.03
C ILE A 173 -7.61 15.35 8.84
N PHE A 174 -6.85 15.44 9.93
CA PHE A 174 -5.40 15.39 9.90
C PHE A 174 -4.88 14.08 9.27
N ASN A 175 -5.40 12.93 9.71
CA ASN A 175 -5.00 11.63 9.16
C ASN A 175 -5.47 11.42 7.73
N ALA A 176 -6.66 11.92 7.38
CA ALA A 176 -7.16 11.86 6.02
C ALA A 176 -6.25 12.67 5.08
N ALA A 177 -5.87 13.89 5.46
CA ALA A 177 -4.95 14.71 4.70
C ALA A 177 -3.55 14.07 4.56
N ILE A 178 -3.02 13.50 5.66
CA ILE A 178 -1.78 12.71 5.64
C ILE A 178 -1.88 11.53 4.66
N LEU A 179 -3.00 10.80 4.68
CA LEU A 179 -3.20 9.63 3.83
C LEU A 179 -3.27 10.01 2.34
N ILE A 180 -3.98 11.08 2.00
CA ILE A 180 -4.04 11.63 0.65
C ILE A 180 -2.66 12.11 0.20
N MET A 181 -1.90 12.78 1.08
CA MET A 181 -0.56 13.26 0.74
C MET A 181 0.42 12.13 0.51
N LYS A 182 0.43 11.09 1.36
CA LYS A 182 1.23 9.87 1.14
C LYS A 182 0.90 9.21 -0.19
N HIS A 183 -0.38 9.16 -0.54
CA HIS A 183 -0.81 8.60 -1.82
C HIS A 183 -0.33 9.48 -2.99
N ALA A 184 -0.41 10.80 -2.89
CA ALA A 184 0.12 11.71 -3.90
C ALA A 184 1.63 11.52 -4.13
N LEU A 185 2.43 11.48 -3.05
CA LEU A 185 3.87 11.18 -3.13
C LEU A 185 4.15 9.85 -3.84
N TYR A 186 3.34 8.83 -3.54
CA TYR A 186 3.48 7.52 -4.17
C TYR A 186 3.10 7.54 -5.65
N THR A 187 2.03 8.25 -6.02
CA THR A 187 1.64 8.44 -7.42
C THR A 187 2.73 9.15 -8.21
N SER A 188 3.29 10.25 -7.69
CA SER A 188 4.40 10.96 -8.34
C SER A 188 5.59 10.02 -8.57
N PHE A 189 5.91 9.17 -7.61
CA PHE A 189 6.95 8.14 -7.79
C PHE A 189 6.61 7.15 -8.92
N LEU A 190 5.38 6.62 -8.97
CA LEU A 190 4.98 5.69 -10.03
C LEU A 190 5.04 6.32 -11.42
N GLU A 191 4.73 7.60 -11.51
CA GLU A 191 4.75 8.39 -12.75
C GLU A 191 6.14 8.93 -13.09
N ASN A 192 7.15 8.69 -12.24
CA ASN A 192 8.50 9.27 -12.32
C ASN A 192 8.49 10.81 -12.38
N LEU A 193 7.54 11.43 -11.69
CA LEU A 193 7.44 12.88 -11.52
C LEU A 193 8.10 13.32 -10.21
N GLU A 194 8.66 14.53 -10.20
CA GLU A 194 9.09 15.15 -8.94
C GLU A 194 7.85 15.46 -8.09
N PRO A 195 7.80 15.00 -6.82
CA PRO A 195 6.68 15.25 -5.96
C PRO A 195 6.57 16.76 -5.70
N SER A 196 5.37 17.31 -5.86
CA SER A 196 5.10 18.71 -5.57
C SER A 196 3.96 18.86 -4.57
N TYR A 197 4.05 19.91 -3.75
CA TYR A 197 2.95 20.27 -2.86
C TYR A 197 1.67 20.58 -3.64
N TYR A 198 1.78 21.10 -4.87
CA TYR A 198 0.65 21.40 -5.74
C TYR A 198 -0.13 20.14 -6.14
N GLN A 199 0.55 19.05 -6.51
CA GLN A 199 -0.11 17.77 -6.80
C GLN A 199 -0.91 17.24 -5.60
N PHE A 200 -0.37 17.41 -4.39
CA PHE A 200 -1.12 17.11 -3.17
C PHE A 200 -2.38 17.97 -3.06
N ILE A 201 -2.28 19.29 -3.27
CA ILE A 201 -3.44 20.19 -3.24
C ILE A 201 -4.50 19.76 -4.25
N GLU A 202 -4.11 19.41 -5.47
CA GLU A 202 -5.04 18.95 -6.50
C GLU A 202 -5.75 17.65 -6.09
N HIS A 203 -5.00 16.65 -5.63
CA HIS A 203 -5.58 15.40 -5.12
C HIS A 203 -6.49 15.64 -3.91
N PHE A 204 -6.13 16.56 -3.02
CA PHE A 204 -6.93 16.89 -1.84
C PHE A 204 -8.22 17.63 -2.22
N LYS A 205 -8.15 18.60 -3.14
CA LYS A 205 -9.33 19.29 -3.69
C LYS A 205 -10.29 18.32 -4.33
N LEU A 206 -9.80 17.46 -5.23
CA LEU A 206 -10.61 16.43 -5.88
C LEU A 206 -11.27 15.50 -4.86
N TYR A 207 -10.55 15.10 -3.80
CA TYR A 207 -11.12 14.28 -2.73
C TYR A 207 -12.25 15.01 -1.98
N VAL A 208 -12.05 16.28 -1.62
CA VAL A 208 -13.05 17.11 -0.92
C VAL A 208 -14.29 17.37 -1.80
N GLU A 209 -14.08 17.70 -3.07
CA GLU A 209 -15.15 17.99 -4.05
C GLU A 209 -15.99 16.76 -4.36
N THR A 210 -15.36 15.62 -4.69
CA THR A 210 -16.07 14.37 -5.04
C THR A 210 -16.91 13.82 -3.90
N LYS A 211 -16.57 14.16 -2.66
CA LYS A 211 -17.26 13.66 -1.47
C LYS A 211 -18.37 14.58 -0.96
N ASN A 212 -18.72 15.67 -1.68
CA ASN A 212 -19.73 16.65 -1.23
C ASN A 212 -19.46 17.11 0.21
N VAL A 213 -18.18 17.24 0.55
CA VAL A 213 -17.70 17.60 1.88
C VAL A 213 -18.14 19.01 2.28
N ASN A 214 -18.59 19.81 1.30
CA ASN A 214 -19.33 21.06 1.49
C ASN A 214 -20.61 20.96 2.34
N LYS A 215 -21.05 19.76 2.73
CA LYS A 215 -22.12 19.55 3.72
C LYS A 215 -21.63 19.21 5.14
N ASN A 216 -20.33 18.92 5.31
CA ASN A 216 -19.73 18.67 6.61
C ASN A 216 -18.93 19.91 7.03
N GLU A 217 -19.53 20.70 7.93
CA GLU A 217 -19.03 21.99 8.40
C GLU A 217 -17.56 21.94 8.86
N VAL A 218 -17.13 20.83 9.47
CA VAL A 218 -15.76 20.67 9.97
C VAL A 218 -14.75 20.67 8.83
N TRP A 219 -15.06 19.98 7.75
CA TRP A 219 -14.17 19.89 6.60
C TRP A 219 -14.22 21.14 5.72
N SER A 220 -15.39 21.77 5.55
CA SER A 220 -15.47 23.07 4.87
C SER A 220 -14.67 24.13 5.61
N ASN A 221 -14.76 24.16 6.95
CA ASN A 221 -13.95 25.05 7.77
C ASN A 221 -12.46 24.73 7.67
N PHE A 222 -12.09 23.45 7.60
CA PHE A 222 -10.69 23.06 7.38
C PHE A 222 -10.19 23.50 6.00
N TYR A 223 -10.96 23.23 4.94
CA TYR A 223 -10.65 23.61 3.57
C TYR A 223 -10.47 25.13 3.44
N ASN A 224 -11.41 25.92 3.96
CA ASN A 224 -11.37 27.39 3.93
C ASN A 224 -10.25 28.00 4.79
N LYS A 225 -9.71 27.26 5.76
CA LYS A 225 -8.53 27.69 6.53
C LYS A 225 -7.22 27.31 5.84
N MET A 226 -7.26 26.28 4.99
CA MET A 226 -6.09 25.73 4.30
C MET A 226 -5.83 26.42 2.94
N PHE A 227 -6.88 26.93 2.29
CA PHE A 227 -6.88 27.59 0.97
C PHE A 227 -7.50 28.98 1.04
#